data_AF-A0A0N1FHT9-F1
#
_entry.id   AF-A0A0N1FHT9-F1
#
_cell.length_a   1.000
_cell.length_b   1.000
_cell.length_c   1.000
_cell.angle_alpha   90.00
_cell.angle_beta   90.00
_cell.angle_gamma   90.00
#
_symmetry.space_group_name_H-M   'P 1'
#
loop_
_entity.id
_entity.type
_entity.pdbx_description
1 polymer ?
#
loop_
_entity_poly.entity_id
_entity_poly.type
_entity_poly.pdbx_seq_one_letter_code
_entity_poly.pdbx_strand_id
1 'polypeptide(L)'
;MTFLDAARFLIACAATDHPEQAADAEYQFSNAVFSHGLDGTSFHLDATIAPTLDIGLARLLGAIADGTIDEAHHAKGSPFAPMLSLLVFRGGVNANIRVQGSEYHFSHPTLSAVVSAPDYLSQKPLSEAYERETYRFRNGKNLIAELNATLLRAVANLIAGNAREPASPS
;
A
#
# COMPACT_ATOMS: atom_id res chain seq x y z
N MET A 1 -1.22 5.92 19.16
CA MET A 1 -1.33 5.81 17.69
C MET A 1 -0.97 4.38 17.33
N THR A 2 -1.86 3.67 16.64
CA THR A 2 -1.64 2.27 16.22
C THR A 2 -0.95 2.20 14.85
N PHE A 3 -0.45 1.03 14.44
CA PHE A 3 0.04 0.83 13.08
C PHE A 3 -1.05 1.04 12.02
N LEU A 4 -2.32 0.76 12.35
CA LEU A 4 -3.44 1.03 11.46
C LEU A 4 -3.69 2.53 11.29
N ASP A 5 -3.62 3.31 12.38
CA ASP A 5 -3.73 4.77 12.28
C ASP A 5 -2.61 5.37 11.44
N ALA A 6 -1.38 4.85 11.61
CA ALA A 6 -0.23 5.28 10.83
C ALA A 6 -0.36 4.90 9.35
N ALA A 7 -0.86 3.70 9.05
CA ALA A 7 -1.12 3.26 7.69
C ALA A 7 -2.14 4.19 6.99
N ARG A 8 -3.28 4.47 7.63
CA ARG A 8 -4.31 5.38 7.09
C ARG A 8 -3.77 6.79 6.91
N PHE A 9 -2.97 7.29 7.85
CA PHE A 9 -2.31 8.58 7.71
C PHE A 9 -1.36 8.63 6.49
N LEU A 10 -0.51 7.61 6.32
CA LEU A 10 0.39 7.52 5.16
C LEU A 10 -0.37 7.42 3.84
N ILE A 11 -1.46 6.65 3.81
CA ILE A 11 -2.37 6.56 2.67
C ILE A 11 -2.95 7.94 2.37
N ALA A 12 -3.47 8.67 3.36
CA ALA A 12 -4.01 10.02 3.17
C ALA A 12 -2.97 10.98 2.55
N CYS A 13 -1.72 10.93 3.02
CA CYS A 13 -0.63 11.73 2.47
C CYS A 13 -0.28 11.36 1.02
N ALA A 14 -0.40 10.09 0.65
CA ALA A 14 -0.03 9.60 -0.67
C ALA A 14 -1.17 9.64 -1.70
N ALA A 15 -2.41 9.53 -1.26
CA ALA A 15 -3.60 9.30 -2.10
C ALA A 15 -4.04 10.53 -2.90
N THR A 16 -3.68 11.74 -2.47
CA THR A 16 -4.05 12.98 -3.17
C THR A 16 -3.04 14.09 -2.91
N ASP A 17 -2.91 15.02 -3.86
CA ASP A 17 -2.23 16.31 -3.72
C ASP A 17 -3.18 17.45 -3.32
N HIS A 18 -4.47 17.14 -3.16
CA HIS A 18 -5.53 18.05 -2.75
C HIS A 18 -5.89 17.83 -1.27
N PRO A 19 -5.39 18.65 -0.33
CA PRO A 19 -5.60 18.44 1.10
C PRO A 19 -7.10 18.42 1.48
N GLU A 20 -7.93 19.18 0.77
CA GLU A 20 -9.38 19.21 0.93
C GLU A 20 -10.07 17.88 0.56
N GLN A 21 -9.41 17.01 -0.21
CA GLN A 21 -9.90 15.70 -0.61
C GLN A 21 -9.25 14.55 0.19
N ALA A 22 -8.34 14.85 1.11
CA ALA A 22 -7.51 13.85 1.79
C ALA A 22 -8.33 12.78 2.52
N ALA A 23 -9.44 13.16 3.18
CA ALA A 23 -10.29 12.22 3.89
C ALA A 23 -11.04 11.25 2.95
N ASP A 24 -11.54 11.75 1.82
CA ASP A 24 -12.22 10.89 0.82
C ASP A 24 -11.21 10.00 0.09
N ALA A 25 -10.04 10.55 -0.27
CA ALA A 25 -8.97 9.79 -0.90
C ALA A 25 -8.46 8.68 0.04
N GLU A 26 -8.22 9.00 1.31
CA GLU A 26 -7.89 8.01 2.35
C GLU A 26 -8.95 6.92 2.42
N TYR A 27 -10.23 7.30 2.53
CA TYR A 27 -11.31 6.32 2.60
C TYR A 27 -11.31 5.35 1.41
N GLN A 28 -11.17 5.86 0.17
CA GLN A 28 -11.17 5.01 -1.02
C GLN A 28 -9.95 4.08 -1.07
N PHE A 29 -8.75 4.61 -0.78
CA PHE A 29 -7.53 3.83 -0.83
C PHE A 29 -7.41 2.83 0.32
N SER A 30 -7.83 3.20 1.53
CA SER A 30 -7.88 2.30 2.68
C SER A 30 -8.80 1.11 2.42
N ASN A 31 -9.86 1.27 1.61
CA ASN A 31 -10.77 0.19 1.19
C ASN A 31 -10.35 -0.53 -0.12
N ALA A 32 -9.20 -0.20 -0.70
CA ALA A 32 -8.69 -0.95 -1.86
C ALA A 32 -8.42 -2.40 -1.45
N VAL A 33 -8.92 -3.36 -2.23
CA VAL A 33 -8.94 -4.78 -1.89
C VAL A 33 -7.75 -5.52 -2.45
N PHE A 34 -7.25 -6.50 -1.69
CA PHE A 34 -6.19 -7.39 -2.16
C PHE A 34 -6.62 -8.06 -3.47
N SER A 35 -5.77 -7.92 -4.49
CA SER A 35 -6.03 -8.44 -5.83
C SER A 35 -5.16 -9.66 -6.12
N HIS A 36 -3.84 -9.51 -5.94
CA HIS A 36 -2.89 -10.61 -6.09
C HIS A 36 -1.56 -10.25 -5.42
N GLY A 37 -0.76 -11.28 -5.12
CA GLY A 37 0.59 -11.15 -4.59
C GLY A 37 1.57 -11.96 -5.43
N LEU A 38 2.77 -11.41 -5.62
CA LEU A 38 3.94 -12.14 -6.05
C LEU A 38 4.81 -12.36 -4.81
N ASP A 39 4.95 -13.60 -4.36
CA ASP A 39 5.73 -13.91 -3.17
C ASP A 39 7.19 -14.19 -3.53
N GLY A 40 8.06 -13.26 -3.16
CA GLY A 40 9.50 -13.42 -3.24
C GLY A 40 10.18 -13.60 -1.88
N THR A 41 9.45 -13.46 -0.77
CA THR A 41 10.00 -13.41 0.60
C THR A 41 9.18 -14.19 1.62
N SER A 42 9.65 -14.20 2.88
CA SER A 42 8.93 -14.80 4.00
C SER A 42 7.85 -13.89 4.60
N PHE A 43 7.84 -12.60 4.26
CA PHE A 43 6.67 -11.76 4.50
C PHE A 43 5.64 -12.12 3.44
N HIS A 44 4.44 -12.47 3.86
CA HIS A 44 3.35 -12.90 2.97
C HIS A 44 2.08 -12.13 3.32
N LEU A 45 1.42 -11.60 2.29
CA LEU A 45 0.08 -11.04 2.39
C LEU A 45 -0.82 -11.77 1.40
N ASP A 46 -2.02 -12.09 1.86
CA ASP A 46 -3.12 -12.58 1.06
C ASP A 46 -4.43 -11.88 1.45
N ALA A 47 -5.50 -12.17 0.72
CA ALA A 47 -6.82 -11.59 0.95
C ALA A 47 -7.43 -11.94 2.32
N THR A 48 -6.96 -12.99 3.00
CA THR A 48 -7.46 -13.39 4.33
C THR A 48 -6.76 -12.62 5.45
N ILE A 49 -5.46 -12.39 5.30
CA ILE A 49 -4.60 -11.74 6.29
C ILE A 49 -4.67 -10.22 6.15
N ALA A 50 -4.70 -9.72 4.91
CA ALA A 50 -4.74 -8.31 4.56
C ALA A 50 -5.78 -8.07 3.45
N PRO A 51 -7.08 -8.12 3.77
CA PRO A 51 -8.14 -7.94 2.78
C PRO A 51 -8.12 -6.55 2.14
N THR A 52 -7.62 -5.54 2.87
CA THR A 52 -7.58 -4.13 2.46
C THR A 52 -6.18 -3.54 2.57
N LEU A 53 -5.92 -2.47 1.82
CA LEU A 53 -4.63 -1.79 1.78
C LEU A 53 -4.18 -1.28 3.15
N ASP A 54 -5.08 -0.69 3.93
CA ASP A 54 -4.76 -0.15 5.26
C ASP A 54 -4.27 -1.25 6.21
N ILE A 55 -4.92 -2.42 6.18
CA ILE A 55 -4.50 -3.60 6.95
C ILE A 55 -3.17 -4.14 6.43
N GLY A 56 -3.00 -4.26 5.11
CA GLY A 56 -1.74 -4.73 4.50
C GLY A 56 -0.56 -3.85 4.87
N LEU A 57 -0.73 -2.53 4.80
CA LEU A 57 0.30 -1.56 5.17
C LEU A 57 0.56 -1.56 6.68
N ALA A 58 -0.47 -1.66 7.51
CA ALA A 58 -0.31 -1.76 8.96
C ALA A 58 0.51 -3.00 9.36
N ARG A 59 0.27 -4.14 8.69
CA ARG A 59 1.06 -5.36 8.90
C ARG A 59 2.51 -5.21 8.47
N LEU A 60 2.76 -4.55 7.34
CA LEU A 60 4.12 -4.24 6.92
C LEU A 60 4.82 -3.36 7.96
N LEU A 61 4.18 -2.30 8.45
CA LEU A 61 4.76 -1.43 9.48
C LEU A 61 5.06 -2.19 10.77
N GLY A 62 4.17 -3.10 11.17
CA GLY A 62 4.41 -4.00 12.30
C GLY A 62 5.63 -4.91 12.09
N ALA A 63 5.71 -5.56 10.93
CA ALA A 63 6.82 -6.46 10.57
C ALA A 63 8.17 -5.73 10.39
N ILE A 64 8.14 -4.44 10.08
CA ILE A 64 9.34 -3.58 10.10
C ILE A 64 9.74 -3.29 11.55
N ALA A 65 8.78 -2.94 12.40
CA ALA A 65 9.04 -2.56 13.78
C ALA A 65 9.55 -3.72 14.66
N ASP A 66 9.09 -4.95 14.41
CA ASP A 66 9.51 -6.14 15.14
C ASP A 66 10.78 -6.80 14.56
N GLY A 67 11.30 -6.29 13.43
CA GLY A 67 12.51 -6.78 12.80
C GLY A 67 12.34 -8.01 11.90
N THR A 68 11.12 -8.56 11.76
CA THR A 68 10.83 -9.75 10.96
C THR A 68 11.33 -9.61 9.51
N ILE A 69 11.14 -8.44 8.90
CA ILE A 69 11.61 -8.15 7.54
C ILE A 69 13.14 -8.22 7.45
N ASP A 70 13.84 -7.67 8.44
CA ASP A 70 15.29 -7.58 8.44
C ASP A 70 15.92 -8.96 8.69
N GLU A 71 15.39 -9.72 9.63
CA GLU A 71 15.84 -11.09 9.91
C GLU A 71 15.68 -11.99 8.67
N ALA A 72 14.52 -11.94 8.03
CA ALA A 72 14.24 -12.66 6.79
C ALA A 72 15.20 -12.29 5.66
N HIS A 73 15.51 -11.01 5.55
CA HIS A 73 16.41 -10.50 4.53
C HIS A 73 17.87 -10.89 4.78
N HIS A 74 18.33 -10.78 6.03
CA HIS A 74 19.67 -11.21 6.44
C HIS A 74 19.88 -12.71 6.23
N ALA A 75 18.86 -13.54 6.46
CA ALA A 75 18.92 -14.99 6.20
C ALA A 75 19.20 -15.32 4.71
N LYS A 76 18.87 -14.41 3.79
CA LYS A 76 19.16 -14.56 2.35
C LYS A 76 20.58 -14.10 1.96
N GLY A 77 21.37 -13.60 2.91
CA GLY A 77 22.77 -13.21 2.69
C GLY A 77 22.97 -11.96 1.81
N SER A 78 21.92 -11.15 1.60
CA SER A 78 22.05 -9.93 0.79
C SER A 78 22.69 -8.80 1.61
N PRO A 79 23.72 -8.10 1.07
CA PRO A 79 24.40 -7.01 1.77
C PRO A 79 23.65 -5.66 1.70
N PHE A 80 22.59 -5.56 0.89
CA PHE A 80 21.81 -4.33 0.74
C PHE A 80 20.66 -4.26 1.75
N ALA A 81 20.14 -3.08 2.09
CA ALA A 81 18.90 -3.01 2.87
C ALA A 81 17.72 -3.57 2.05
N PRO A 82 16.69 -4.18 2.68
CA PRO A 82 15.57 -4.72 1.94
C PRO A 82 14.78 -3.58 1.28
N MET A 83 14.40 -3.79 0.01
CA MET A 83 13.59 -2.83 -0.74
C MET A 83 12.17 -2.82 -0.18
N LEU A 84 11.73 -1.66 0.31
CA LEU A 84 10.40 -1.45 0.86
C LEU A 84 9.79 -0.23 0.20
N SER A 85 8.57 -0.35 -0.33
CA SER A 85 7.81 0.82 -0.75
C SER A 85 6.29 0.60 -0.76
N LEU A 86 5.57 1.70 -0.60
CA LEU A 86 4.15 1.81 -0.97
C LEU A 86 4.06 2.66 -2.24
N LEU A 87 3.54 2.08 -3.31
CA LEU A 87 3.19 2.81 -4.53
C LEU A 87 1.69 3.04 -4.57
N VAL A 88 1.27 4.28 -4.82
CA VAL A 88 -0.14 4.68 -4.87
C VAL A 88 -0.43 5.27 -6.25
N PHE A 89 -1.28 4.60 -7.01
CA PHE A 89 -1.73 4.98 -8.35
C PHE A 89 -3.11 5.65 -8.25
N ARG A 90 -3.10 6.99 -8.18
CA ARG A 90 -4.27 7.82 -7.89
C ARG A 90 -5.39 7.66 -8.91
N GLY A 91 -5.08 7.69 -10.20
CA GLY A 91 -6.09 7.67 -11.27
C GLY A 91 -7.00 6.44 -11.33
N GLY A 92 -6.61 5.34 -10.67
CA GLY A 92 -7.40 4.11 -10.61
C GLY A 92 -7.70 3.60 -9.20
N VAL A 93 -7.31 4.33 -8.16
CA VAL A 93 -7.40 3.86 -6.77
C VAL A 93 -6.76 2.48 -6.61
N ASN A 94 -5.51 2.37 -7.06
CA ASN A 94 -4.73 1.14 -6.96
C ASN A 94 -3.44 1.40 -6.18
N ALA A 95 -2.95 0.42 -5.46
CA ALA A 95 -1.71 0.55 -4.71
C ALA A 95 -0.94 -0.76 -4.67
N ASN A 96 0.39 -0.66 -4.58
CA ASN A 96 1.26 -1.81 -4.43
C ASN A 96 2.09 -1.66 -3.16
N ILE A 97 2.11 -2.70 -2.34
CA ILE A 97 3.09 -2.83 -1.27
C ILE A 97 4.22 -3.71 -1.79
N ARG A 98 5.45 -3.19 -1.79
CA ARG A 98 6.64 -3.91 -2.24
C ARG A 98 7.52 -4.25 -1.04
N VAL A 99 7.90 -5.51 -0.95
CA VAL A 99 8.76 -6.06 0.10
C VAL A 99 9.76 -7.03 -0.52
N GLN A 100 10.97 -6.54 -0.77
CA GLN A 100 12.16 -7.32 -1.15
C GLN A 100 11.90 -8.44 -2.19
N GLY A 101 11.46 -8.08 -3.39
CA GLY A 101 11.15 -9.08 -4.43
C GLY A 101 9.76 -9.70 -4.30
N SER A 102 8.98 -9.31 -3.30
CA SER A 102 7.54 -9.51 -3.24
C SER A 102 6.79 -8.23 -3.61
N GLU A 103 5.64 -8.38 -4.25
CA GLU A 103 4.76 -7.28 -4.61
C GLU A 103 3.30 -7.68 -4.38
N TYR A 104 2.59 -6.87 -3.60
CA TYR A 104 1.18 -7.09 -3.23
C TYR A 104 0.33 -5.99 -3.81
N HIS A 105 -0.60 -6.36 -4.68
CA HIS A 105 -1.45 -5.43 -5.40
C HIS A 105 -2.81 -5.29 -4.72
N PHE A 106 -3.22 -4.05 -4.53
CA PHE A 106 -4.52 -3.66 -4.01
C PHE A 106 -5.24 -2.81 -5.07
N SER A 107 -6.48 -3.15 -5.37
CA SER A 107 -7.26 -2.48 -6.41
C SER A 107 -8.58 -1.97 -5.89
N HIS A 108 -9.15 -1.00 -6.59
CA HIS A 108 -10.53 -0.58 -6.33
C HIS A 108 -11.48 -1.80 -6.38
N PRO A 109 -12.43 -1.95 -5.43
CA PRO A 109 -13.35 -3.10 -5.40
C PRO A 109 -14.10 -3.32 -6.72
N THR A 110 -14.59 -2.23 -7.33
CA THR A 110 -15.26 -2.27 -8.64
C THR A 110 -14.33 -2.75 -9.76
N LEU A 111 -13.03 -2.41 -9.73
CA LEU A 111 -12.07 -2.93 -10.71
C LEU A 111 -11.85 -4.44 -10.53
N SER A 112 -11.76 -4.91 -9.29
CA SER A 112 -11.68 -6.35 -8.99
C SER A 112 -12.94 -7.09 -9.49
N ALA A 113 -14.11 -6.49 -9.36
CA ALA A 113 -15.37 -7.02 -9.90
C ALA A 113 -15.39 -7.04 -11.44
N VAL A 114 -14.88 -5.98 -12.10
CA VAL A 114 -14.72 -5.94 -13.57
C VAL A 114 -13.85 -7.10 -14.05
N VAL A 115 -12.69 -7.30 -13.43
CA VAL A 115 -11.75 -8.37 -13.82
C VAL A 115 -12.34 -9.76 -13.59
N SER A 116 -13.20 -9.91 -12.58
CA SER A 116 -13.83 -11.19 -12.23
C SER A 116 -15.11 -11.50 -13.02
N ALA A 117 -15.64 -10.54 -13.78
CA ALA A 117 -16.89 -10.71 -14.51
C ALA A 117 -16.72 -11.61 -15.74
N PRO A 118 -17.67 -12.53 -16.00
CA PRO A 118 -17.50 -13.64 -16.96
C PRO A 118 -17.51 -13.21 -18.43
N ASP A 119 -18.14 -12.08 -18.75
CA ASP A 119 -18.32 -11.60 -20.12
C ASP A 119 -18.41 -10.08 -20.20
N TYR A 120 -18.33 -9.56 -21.42
CA TYR A 120 -18.38 -8.13 -21.71
C TYR A 120 -19.68 -7.45 -21.24
N LEU A 121 -20.83 -8.12 -21.37
CA LEU A 121 -22.12 -7.54 -20.99
C LEU A 121 -22.21 -7.32 -19.48
N SER A 122 -21.62 -8.24 -18.71
CA SER A 122 -21.48 -8.15 -17.26
C SER A 122 -20.40 -7.15 -16.83
N GLN A 123 -19.30 -7.05 -17.60
CA GLN A 123 -18.21 -6.10 -17.34
C GLN A 123 -18.61 -4.65 -17.58
N LYS A 124 -19.35 -4.36 -18.65
CA LYS A 124 -19.67 -3.00 -19.08
C LYS A 124 -20.25 -2.10 -17.97
N PRO A 125 -21.34 -2.47 -17.26
CA PRO A 125 -21.89 -1.62 -16.21
C PRO A 125 -20.93 -1.43 -15.03
N LEU A 126 -20.07 -2.43 -14.74
CA LEU A 126 -19.05 -2.34 -13.69
C LEU A 126 -17.92 -1.39 -14.10
N SER A 127 -17.49 -1.42 -15.36
CA SER A 127 -16.49 -0.50 -15.90
C SER A 127 -16.98 0.95 -15.86
N GLU A 128 -18.24 1.20 -16.25
CA GLU A 128 -18.86 2.53 -16.16
C GLU A 128 -18.96 3.01 -14.70
N ALA A 129 -19.24 2.11 -13.76
CA ALA A 129 -19.24 2.43 -12.33
C ALA A 129 -17.84 2.77 -11.82
N TYR A 130 -16.84 1.96 -12.16
CA TYR A 130 -15.45 2.20 -11.79
C TYR A 130 -14.92 3.52 -12.37
N GLU A 131 -15.24 3.83 -13.63
CA GLU A 131 -14.89 5.10 -14.24
C GLU A 131 -15.50 6.28 -13.48
N ARG A 132 -16.80 6.22 -13.18
CA ARG A 132 -17.50 7.26 -12.41
C ARG A 132 -16.90 7.44 -11.01
N GLU A 133 -16.59 6.35 -10.33
CA GLU A 133 -16.03 6.36 -8.97
C GLU A 133 -14.60 6.92 -8.95
N THR A 134 -13.77 6.52 -9.91
CA THR A 134 -12.35 6.92 -9.94
C THR A 134 -12.08 8.23 -10.68
N TYR A 135 -13.05 8.76 -11.43
CA TYR A 135 -12.90 9.97 -12.24
C TYR A 135 -12.28 11.15 -11.47
N ARG A 136 -12.70 11.35 -10.22
CA ARG A 136 -12.22 12.44 -9.36
C ARG A 136 -10.72 12.38 -9.07
N PHE A 137 -10.11 11.19 -9.10
CA PHE A 137 -8.68 10.99 -8.84
C PHE A 137 -7.81 11.06 -10.10
N ARG A 138 -8.40 11.12 -11.30
CA ARG A 138 -7.68 11.18 -12.59
C ARG A 138 -7.19 12.59 -12.96
N ASN A 139 -7.69 13.61 -12.27
CA ASN A 139 -7.41 15.02 -12.58
C ASN A 139 -6.25 15.61 -11.74
N GLY A 140 -5.64 14.81 -10.86
CA GLY A 140 -4.48 15.24 -10.06
C GLY A 140 -3.21 15.38 -10.92
N LYS A 141 -2.32 16.30 -10.56
CA LYS A 141 -1.08 16.55 -11.32
C LYS A 141 -0.06 15.41 -11.17
N ASN A 142 -0.07 14.75 -10.02
CA ASN A 142 0.77 13.59 -9.73
C ASN A 142 -0.10 12.35 -9.64
N LEU A 143 -0.08 11.50 -10.68
CA LEU A 143 -0.90 10.28 -10.73
C LEU A 143 -0.30 9.12 -9.91
N ILE A 144 0.96 9.25 -9.49
CA ILE A 144 1.68 8.23 -8.72
C ILE A 144 2.39 8.89 -7.54
N ALA A 145 2.29 8.27 -6.37
CA ALA A 145 3.09 8.60 -5.20
C ALA A 145 3.84 7.36 -4.70
N GLU A 146 5.08 7.54 -4.28
CA GLU A 146 5.88 6.48 -3.66
C GLU A 146 6.29 6.88 -2.24
N LEU A 147 5.99 6.02 -1.27
CA LEU A 147 6.56 6.09 0.08
C LEU A 147 7.67 5.05 0.18
N ASN A 148 8.90 5.51 0.36
CA ASN A 148 10.09 4.65 0.32
C ASN A 148 10.41 4.00 1.67
N ALA A 149 11.40 3.09 1.66
CA ALA A 149 11.84 2.34 2.81
C ALA A 149 12.23 3.21 4.02
N THR A 150 12.92 4.33 3.79
CA THR A 150 13.37 5.23 4.84
C THR A 150 12.19 5.80 5.63
N LEU A 151 11.16 6.29 4.92
CA LEU A 151 9.96 6.82 5.55
C LEU A 151 9.18 5.72 6.29
N LEU A 152 8.95 4.57 5.65
CA LEU A 152 8.20 3.47 6.25
C LEU A 152 8.85 2.96 7.54
N ARG A 153 10.19 2.84 7.55
CA ARG A 153 10.96 2.49 8.75
C ARG A 153 10.89 3.55 9.84
N ALA A 154 11.04 4.82 9.48
CA ALA A 154 10.96 5.90 10.45
C ALA A 154 9.59 5.91 11.16
N VAL A 155 8.51 5.75 10.40
CA VAL A 155 7.15 5.68 10.94
C VAL A 155 6.96 4.43 11.79
N ALA A 156 7.36 3.24 11.31
CA ALA A 156 7.26 2.00 12.07
C ALA A 156 7.97 2.09 13.43
N ASN A 157 9.21 2.61 13.45
CA ASN A 157 9.99 2.79 14.66
C ASN A 157 9.37 3.83 15.60
N LEU A 158 8.84 4.92 15.06
CA LEU A 158 8.16 5.95 15.84
C LEU A 158 6.92 5.37 16.55
N ILE A 159 6.10 4.59 15.83
CA ILE A 159 4.90 3.96 16.38
C ILE A 159 5.24 2.90 17.43
N ALA A 160 6.32 2.15 17.23
CA ALA A 160 6.79 1.14 18.17
C ALA A 160 7.42 1.74 19.45
N GLY A 161 7.62 3.06 19.52
CA GLY A 161 8.35 3.71 20.61
C GLY A 161 9.87 3.51 20.55
N ASN A 162 10.38 2.99 19.43
CA ASN A 162 11.78 2.69 19.18
C ASN A 162 12.48 3.82 18.42
N ALA A 163 12.15 5.09 18.69
CA ALA A 163 12.72 6.24 18.01
C ALA A 163 14.25 6.31 18.21
N ARG A 164 14.99 5.57 17.39
CA ARG A 164 16.42 5.73 17.19
C ARG A 164 16.61 6.93 16.29
N GLU A 165 17.48 7.85 16.69
CA GLU A 165 17.95 8.92 15.82
C GLU A 165 18.37 8.33 14.46
N PRO A 166 17.98 8.94 13.34
CA PRO A 166 18.41 8.47 12.04
C PRO A 166 19.94 8.49 12.01
N ALA A 167 20.55 7.32 11.81
CA ALA A 167 21.99 7.23 11.64
C ALA A 167 22.41 8.18 10.51
N SER A 168 23.30 9.12 10.82
CA SER A 168 23.85 10.03 9.83
C SER A 168 24.52 9.21 8.72
N PRO A 169 24.30 9.55 7.44
CA PRO A 169 25.01 8.88 6.35
C PRO A 169 26.51 9.12 6.54
N SER A 170 27.26 8.02 6.64
CA SER A 170 28.73 8.02 6.63
C SER A 170 29.24 8.16 5.21
#